data_AF-A0A9X2CSL0-F1
#
_entry.id   AF-A0A9X2CSL0-F1
#
_cell.length_a   1.000
_cell.length_b   1.000
_cell.length_c   1.000
_cell.angle_alpha   90.00
_cell.angle_beta   90.00
_cell.angle_gamma   90.00
#
_symmetry.space_group_name_H-M   'P 1'
#
loop_
_entity.id
_entity.type
_entity.pdbx_description
1 polymer ?
#
loop_
_entity_poly.entity_id
_entity_poly.type
_entity_poly.pdbx_seq_one_letter_code
_entity_poly.pdbx_strand_id
1 'polypeptide(L)'
;MKKTNCAWCGKEIFTNHLKERNYCKECYGFANAVRNGTYIKQVKAELKEITWNKDIAYLIGVIATDGTLRRNRPQIKITSKSKRFLTDLLYKIIIEFTGRDQNVNEVTAKFQEKEYTHYQLQFTSTPFYEFCLRIGLEPKKTYTLNKLAIPDEYFSDFLRGVIDGDGNYNLDKRRKTTSIRIYSGSEDFLKWIDAKCIKLFGVSGAKFHKSSNELGEKYILVYHSFHDVVNILARMYSDYHVCYEDKKEAIIDILNDLENLKQKYAAPSRIGQFVKCAYGFCENKFVAKANDHFYCSINCGDKQRKYPNKERLMVTCARHDCQQEFLQTTANNKYCSEHLSYKKSI
;
A
#
# COMPACT_ATOMS: atom_id res chain seq x y z
N MET A 1 -7.36 3.91 -55.00
CA MET A 1 -6.78 4.60 -53.82
C MET A 1 -5.82 3.65 -53.13
N LYS A 2 -4.60 4.09 -52.80
CA LYS A 2 -3.68 3.25 -52.01
C LYS A 2 -4.09 3.33 -50.54
N LYS A 3 -4.12 2.17 -49.88
CA LYS A 3 -4.30 2.04 -48.44
C LYS A 3 -2.92 1.96 -47.81
N THR A 4 -2.73 2.64 -46.69
CA THR A 4 -1.52 2.54 -45.87
C THR A 4 -1.95 2.51 -44.40
N ASN A 5 -1.05 2.12 -43.51
CA ASN A 5 -1.32 2.16 -42.08
C ASN A 5 -0.86 3.49 -41.52
N CYS A 6 -1.68 4.03 -40.62
CA CYS A 6 -1.31 5.16 -39.80
C CYS A 6 -0.02 4.81 -39.04
N ALA A 7 1.07 5.55 -39.27
CA ALA A 7 2.35 5.37 -38.60
C ALA A 7 2.28 5.60 -37.07
N TRP A 8 1.14 6.08 -36.55
CA TRP A 8 0.92 6.35 -35.13
C TRP A 8 0.10 5.29 -34.40
N CYS A 9 -1.05 4.89 -34.98
CA CYS A 9 -2.02 3.97 -34.35
C CYS A 9 -2.27 2.67 -35.14
N GLY A 10 -1.62 2.49 -36.29
CA GLY A 10 -1.78 1.29 -37.13
C GLY A 10 -3.09 1.21 -37.91
N LYS A 11 -4.06 2.11 -37.68
CA LYS A 11 -5.34 2.19 -38.41
C LYS A 11 -5.12 2.36 -39.91
N GLU A 12 -5.84 1.61 -40.73
CA GLU A 12 -5.80 1.75 -42.19
C GLU A 12 -6.34 3.13 -42.61
N ILE A 13 -5.59 3.84 -43.44
CA ILE A 13 -5.90 5.18 -43.95
C ILE A 13 -5.67 5.27 -45.46
N PHE A 14 -6.39 6.18 -46.11
CA PHE A 14 -6.27 6.42 -47.55
C PHE A 14 -5.22 7.48 -47.87
N THR A 15 -4.43 7.26 -48.92
CA THR A 15 -3.26 8.08 -49.25
C THR A 15 -3.55 9.54 -49.62
N ASN A 16 -4.80 9.87 -49.95
CA ASN A 16 -5.18 11.22 -50.42
C ASN A 16 -5.29 12.25 -49.27
N HIS A 17 -5.22 11.79 -48.01
CA HIS A 17 -5.25 12.64 -46.82
C HIS A 17 -3.88 12.73 -46.10
N LEU A 18 -2.81 12.21 -46.71
CA LEU A 18 -1.50 12.17 -46.08
C LEU A 18 -0.79 13.53 -46.24
N LYS A 19 -0.47 14.19 -45.13
CA LYS A 19 0.49 15.30 -45.07
C LYS A 19 1.79 14.78 -44.46
N GLU A 20 2.93 14.93 -45.14
CA GLU A 20 4.35 14.64 -44.76
C GLU A 20 4.70 13.31 -44.02
N ARG A 21 3.82 12.77 -43.16
CA ARG A 21 3.88 11.48 -42.48
C ARG A 21 2.50 10.82 -42.52
N ASN A 22 2.46 9.50 -42.70
CA ASN A 22 1.22 8.75 -42.86
C ASN A 22 0.40 8.69 -41.55
N TYR A 23 -0.29 9.75 -41.14
CA TYR A 23 -1.10 9.79 -39.92
C TYR A 23 -2.60 9.95 -40.24
N CYS A 24 -3.47 9.34 -39.42
CA CYS A 24 -4.92 9.55 -39.52
C CYS A 24 -5.32 10.93 -38.98
N LYS A 25 -6.51 11.40 -39.37
CA LYS A 25 -7.06 12.72 -38.96
C LYS A 25 -7.11 12.90 -37.43
N GLU A 26 -7.39 11.82 -36.70
CA GLU A 26 -7.40 11.79 -35.23
C GLU A 26 -5.99 11.95 -34.65
N CYS A 27 -4.99 11.27 -35.21
CA CYS A 27 -3.60 11.30 -34.73
C CYS A 27 -2.81 12.53 -35.18
N TYR A 28 -3.24 13.22 -36.23
CA TYR A 28 -2.54 14.39 -36.78
C TYR A 28 -2.44 15.55 -35.78
N GLY A 29 -3.47 15.77 -34.95
CA GLY A 29 -3.43 16.78 -33.88
C GLY A 29 -2.48 16.44 -32.74
N PHE A 30 -2.24 15.14 -32.51
CA PHE A 30 -1.41 14.62 -31.42
C PHE A 30 0.08 14.46 -31.80
N ALA A 31 0.38 14.34 -33.10
CA ALA A 31 1.74 14.24 -33.63
C ALA A 31 2.54 15.56 -33.57
N ASN A 32 1.88 16.70 -33.33
CA ASN A 32 2.52 18.03 -33.28
C ASN A 32 2.98 18.44 -31.87
N ALA A 33 2.83 17.58 -30.86
CA ALA A 33 3.32 17.86 -29.50
C ALA A 33 4.85 17.77 -29.45
N VAL A 34 5.52 18.89 -29.72
CA VAL A 34 6.98 19.02 -29.65
C VAL A 34 7.39 19.47 -28.25
N ARG A 35 8.28 18.73 -27.59
CA ARG A 35 9.01 19.19 -26.39
C ARG A 35 10.48 19.27 -26.73
N ASN A 36 11.04 20.48 -26.74
CA ASN A 36 12.45 20.73 -27.06
C ASN A 36 12.92 20.10 -28.40
N GLY A 37 12.09 20.14 -29.44
CA GLY A 37 12.42 19.55 -30.75
C GLY A 37 12.22 18.03 -30.84
N THR A 38 11.90 17.34 -29.73
CA THR A 38 11.57 15.90 -29.74
C THR A 38 10.05 15.71 -29.80
N TYR A 39 9.59 14.89 -30.73
CA TYR A 39 8.19 14.48 -30.83
C TYR A 39 7.81 13.61 -29.63
N ILE A 40 6.85 14.04 -28.82
CA ILE A 40 6.28 13.21 -27.76
C ILE A 40 5.03 12.53 -28.31
N LYS A 41 4.95 11.21 -28.17
CA LYS A 41 3.76 10.47 -28.59
C LYS A 41 2.60 10.76 -27.65
N GLN A 42 1.66 11.62 -28.05
CA GLN A 42 0.41 11.86 -27.33
C GLN A 42 -0.68 10.84 -27.73
N VAL A 43 -0.88 9.81 -26.92
CA VAL A 43 -1.86 8.74 -27.21
C VAL A 43 -3.30 9.16 -26.92
N LYS A 44 -3.53 10.16 -26.06
CA LYS A 44 -4.86 10.74 -25.77
C LYS A 44 -4.75 12.17 -25.22
N ALA A 45 -5.88 12.85 -25.09
CA ALA A 45 -5.93 14.17 -24.45
C ALA A 45 -5.55 14.06 -22.95
N GLU A 46 -4.83 15.06 -22.44
CA GLU A 46 -4.59 15.19 -21.00
C GLU A 46 -5.92 15.49 -20.28
N LEU A 47 -6.12 14.87 -19.12
CA LEU A 47 -7.28 15.14 -18.28
C LEU A 47 -7.20 16.57 -17.74
N LYS A 48 -8.32 17.30 -17.83
CA LYS A 48 -8.41 18.67 -17.30
C LYS A 48 -8.45 18.71 -15.77
N GLU A 49 -8.93 17.64 -15.15
CA GLU A 49 -9.06 17.50 -13.71
C GLU A 49 -8.57 16.12 -13.28
N ILE A 50 -7.91 16.09 -12.11
CA ILE A 50 -7.46 14.86 -11.47
C ILE A 50 -8.41 14.55 -10.34
N THR A 51 -8.98 13.34 -10.36
CA THR A 51 -9.81 12.79 -9.30
C THR A 51 -9.06 11.69 -8.57
N TRP A 52 -9.44 11.44 -7.32
CA TRP A 52 -8.87 10.34 -6.57
C TRP A 52 -9.24 8.99 -7.18
N ASN A 53 -8.25 8.11 -7.22
CA ASN A 53 -8.38 6.67 -7.43
C ASN A 53 -7.15 5.99 -6.80
N LYS A 54 -7.15 4.66 -6.76
CA LYS A 54 -6.08 3.87 -6.15
C LYS A 54 -4.71 4.13 -6.78
N ASP A 55 -4.65 4.27 -8.10
CA ASP A 55 -3.40 4.49 -8.84
C ASP A 55 -2.82 5.89 -8.57
N ILE A 56 -3.67 6.92 -8.52
CA ILE A 56 -3.29 8.29 -8.18
C ILE A 56 -2.80 8.37 -6.74
N ALA A 57 -3.47 7.70 -5.81
CA ALA A 57 -3.05 7.64 -4.41
C ALA A 57 -1.69 6.96 -4.25
N TYR A 58 -1.50 5.82 -4.90
CA TYR A 58 -0.22 5.11 -4.96
C TYR A 58 0.88 6.00 -5.55
N LEU A 59 0.63 6.65 -6.69
CA LEU A 59 1.60 7.55 -7.33
C LEU A 59 1.98 8.71 -6.42
N ILE A 60 1.03 9.29 -5.67
CA ILE A 60 1.32 10.33 -4.68
C ILE A 60 2.21 9.82 -3.56
N GLY A 61 2.01 8.59 -3.09
CA GLY A 61 2.89 7.96 -2.11
C GLY A 61 4.33 7.88 -2.59
N VAL A 62 4.53 7.42 -3.83
CA VAL A 62 5.86 7.36 -4.46
C VAL A 62 6.44 8.76 -4.66
N ILE A 63 5.63 9.75 -5.05
CA ILE A 63 6.12 11.12 -5.23
C ILE A 63 6.49 11.74 -3.87
N ALA A 64 5.74 11.44 -2.80
CA ALA A 64 6.01 11.92 -1.45
C ALA A 64 7.42 11.54 -0.97
N THR A 65 7.90 10.37 -1.38
CA THR A 65 9.24 9.85 -1.07
C THR A 65 10.23 10.25 -2.17
N ASP A 66 10.23 9.53 -3.29
CA ASP A 66 11.24 9.58 -4.36
C ASP A 66 10.97 10.67 -5.43
N GLY A 67 9.84 11.37 -5.30
CA GLY A 67 9.44 12.43 -6.23
C GLY A 67 10.08 13.78 -5.93
N THR A 68 10.25 14.59 -6.96
CA THR A 68 10.61 16.00 -6.86
C THR A 68 9.65 16.84 -7.70
N LEU A 69 8.98 17.78 -7.06
CA LEU A 69 8.21 18.83 -7.72
C LEU A 69 9.14 20.01 -8.01
N ARG A 70 9.14 20.50 -9.25
CA ARG A 70 9.97 21.64 -9.66
C ARG A 70 9.28 22.95 -9.28
N ARG A 71 9.98 23.88 -8.61
CA ARG A 71 9.37 25.12 -8.06
C ARG A 71 8.63 26.01 -9.07
N ASN A 72 9.15 26.15 -10.29
CA ASN A 72 8.67 27.16 -11.26
C ASN A 72 8.07 26.56 -12.53
N ARG A 73 7.82 25.25 -12.56
CA ARG A 73 7.22 24.56 -13.71
C ARG A 73 6.39 23.38 -13.21
N PRO A 74 5.27 23.04 -13.86
CA PRO A 74 4.41 21.92 -13.48
C PRO A 74 5.04 20.58 -13.88
N GLN A 75 6.28 20.36 -13.44
CA GLN A 75 7.12 19.24 -13.79
C GLN A 75 7.42 18.43 -12.53
N ILE A 76 7.23 17.13 -12.66
CA ILE A 76 7.48 16.15 -11.62
C ILE A 76 8.53 15.18 -12.15
N LYS A 77 9.48 14.85 -11.28
CA LYS A 77 10.54 13.88 -11.56
C LYS A 77 10.53 12.82 -10.47
N ILE A 78 10.56 11.56 -10.85
CA ILE A 78 10.68 10.41 -9.94
C ILE A 78 11.99 9.72 -10.27
N THR A 79 12.78 9.40 -9.26
CA THR A 79 14.07 8.71 -9.41
C THR A 79 13.99 7.33 -8.78
N SER A 80 14.52 6.31 -9.45
CA SER A 80 14.58 4.96 -8.88
C SER A 80 15.81 4.21 -9.38
N LYS A 81 16.31 3.26 -8.60
CA LYS A 81 17.34 2.31 -9.05
C LYS A 81 16.78 1.26 -10.02
N SER A 82 15.45 1.07 -10.03
CA SER A 82 14.80 0.08 -10.87
C SER A 82 14.16 0.73 -12.10
N LYS A 83 14.69 0.42 -13.29
CA LYS A 83 14.09 0.86 -14.56
C LYS A 83 12.68 0.31 -14.71
N ARG A 84 12.47 -0.97 -14.37
CA ARG A 84 11.17 -1.67 -14.51
C ARG A 84 10.10 -1.05 -13.62
N PHE A 85 10.47 -0.61 -12.40
CA PHE A 85 9.54 0.14 -11.55
C PHE A 85 8.98 1.38 -12.26
N LEU A 86 9.83 2.10 -13.00
CA LEU A 86 9.42 3.29 -13.73
C LEU A 86 8.65 2.93 -15.01
N THR A 87 9.13 1.97 -15.81
CA THR A 87 8.56 1.63 -17.14
C THR A 87 7.31 0.76 -17.07
N ASP A 88 7.28 -0.21 -16.17
CA ASP A 88 6.26 -1.26 -16.17
C ASP A 88 5.10 -0.91 -15.22
N LEU A 89 5.30 0.10 -14.35
CA LEU A 89 4.34 0.52 -13.33
C LEU A 89 3.98 2.01 -13.41
N LEU A 90 4.89 2.90 -13.01
CA LEU A 90 4.56 4.33 -12.88
C LEU A 90 4.19 4.96 -14.22
N TYR A 91 4.90 4.58 -15.29
CA TYR A 91 4.58 4.98 -16.66
C TYR A 91 3.11 4.71 -17.01
N LYS A 92 2.60 3.51 -16.69
CA LYS A 92 1.23 3.10 -17.03
C LYS A 92 0.21 3.98 -16.31
N ILE A 93 0.46 4.36 -15.07
CA ILE A 93 -0.41 5.29 -14.34
C ILE A 93 -0.34 6.69 -14.97
N ILE A 94 0.88 7.17 -15.28
CA ILE A 94 1.11 8.54 -15.74
C ILE A 94 0.50 8.78 -17.12
N ILE A 95 0.62 7.83 -18.04
CA ILE A 95 0.03 7.96 -19.37
C ILE A 95 -1.51 8.03 -19.31
N GLU A 96 -2.14 7.46 -18.27
CA GLU A 96 -3.60 7.47 -18.16
C GLU A 96 -4.18 8.87 -17.94
N PHE A 97 -3.48 9.76 -17.23
CA PHE A 97 -3.96 11.14 -17.04
C PHE A 97 -3.24 12.15 -17.93
N THR A 98 -1.97 11.92 -18.27
CA THR A 98 -1.23 12.85 -19.14
C THR A 98 -1.52 12.65 -20.62
N GLY A 99 -1.97 11.45 -21.00
CA GLY A 99 -2.13 11.02 -22.38
C GLY A 99 -0.85 11.04 -23.21
N ARG A 100 0.32 11.13 -22.57
CA ARG A 100 1.61 11.34 -23.23
C ARG A 100 2.58 10.25 -22.85
N ASP A 101 3.28 9.76 -23.84
CA ASP A 101 4.42 8.87 -23.68
C ASP A 101 5.52 9.55 -22.87
N GLN A 102 6.15 8.78 -22.00
CA GLN A 102 7.18 9.25 -21.07
C GLN A 102 8.44 8.42 -21.25
N ASN A 103 9.56 9.12 -21.45
CA ASN A 103 10.85 8.45 -21.50
C ASN A 103 11.41 8.28 -20.08
N VAL A 104 11.93 7.08 -19.82
CA VAL A 104 12.76 6.82 -18.65
C VAL A 104 14.21 7.03 -19.06
N ASN A 105 14.86 8.02 -18.45
CA ASN A 105 16.25 8.34 -18.71
C ASN A 105 17.15 7.56 -17.76
N GLU A 106 18.22 6.98 -18.29
CA GLU A 106 19.31 6.43 -17.49
C GLU A 106 20.30 7.55 -17.15
N VAL A 107 20.72 7.64 -15.89
CA VAL A 107 21.63 8.67 -15.40
C VAL A 107 22.69 8.00 -14.53
N THR A 108 23.95 8.27 -14.84
CA THR A 108 25.09 7.82 -14.04
C THR A 108 25.61 8.98 -13.19
N ALA A 109 25.65 8.79 -11.88
CA ALA A 109 26.25 9.74 -10.95
C ALA A 109 27.58 9.19 -10.42
N LYS A 110 28.57 10.06 -10.22
CA LYS A 110 29.85 9.73 -9.59
C LYS A 110 29.84 10.22 -8.14
N PHE A 111 30.13 9.33 -7.21
CA PHE A 111 30.29 9.66 -5.80
C PHE A 111 31.42 8.82 -5.20
N GLN A 112 32.39 9.47 -4.55
CA GLN A 112 33.55 8.80 -3.94
C GLN A 112 34.21 7.78 -4.89
N GLU A 113 34.51 8.21 -6.12
CA GLU A 113 35.14 7.39 -7.18
C GLU A 113 34.32 6.18 -7.66
N LYS A 114 33.09 6.01 -7.17
CA LYS A 114 32.16 4.97 -7.61
C LYS A 114 31.09 5.56 -8.51
N GLU A 115 30.74 4.79 -9.54
CA GLU A 115 29.63 5.11 -10.43
C GLU A 115 28.35 4.44 -9.93
N TYR A 116 27.28 5.23 -9.84
CA TYR A 116 25.96 4.80 -9.44
C TYR A 116 25.00 5.10 -10.58
N THR A 117 24.44 4.04 -11.17
CA THR A 117 23.39 4.17 -12.19
C THR A 117 22.03 4.21 -11.52
N HIS A 118 21.22 5.20 -11.92
CA HIS A 118 19.81 5.29 -11.56
C HIS A 118 18.98 5.75 -12.75
N TYR A 119 17.67 5.59 -12.63
CA TYR A 119 16.71 5.89 -13.68
C TYR A 119 15.80 7.03 -13.24
N GLN A 120 15.39 7.86 -14.20
CA GLN A 120 14.53 9.02 -13.95
C GLN A 120 13.35 9.05 -14.90
N LEU A 121 12.16 9.14 -14.34
CA LEU A 121 10.91 9.37 -15.07
C LEU A 121 10.48 10.81 -14.83
N GLN A 122 10.36 11.60 -15.90
CA GLN A 122 10.04 13.02 -15.80
C GLN A 122 8.90 13.41 -16.74
N PHE A 123 7.83 13.94 -16.17
CA PHE A 123 6.64 14.37 -16.91
C PHE A 123 6.23 15.79 -16.51
N THR A 124 5.35 16.40 -17.29
CA THR A 124 4.84 17.75 -17.04
C THR A 124 3.34 17.74 -17.19
N SER A 125 2.59 18.02 -16.14
CA SER A 125 1.14 18.00 -16.13
C SER A 125 0.65 19.08 -15.19
N THR A 126 0.07 20.15 -15.72
CA THR A 126 -0.46 21.24 -14.89
C THR A 126 -1.59 20.75 -13.98
N PRO A 127 -2.60 20.01 -14.48
CA PRO A 127 -3.70 19.54 -13.63
C PRO A 127 -3.23 18.68 -12.47
N PHE A 128 -2.28 17.77 -12.70
CA PHE A 128 -1.75 16.90 -11.66
C PHE A 128 -0.78 17.63 -10.71
N TYR A 129 0.01 18.57 -11.22
CA TYR A 129 0.89 19.37 -10.36
C TYR A 129 0.09 20.24 -9.38
N GLU A 130 -0.96 20.92 -9.86
CA GLU A 130 -1.86 21.69 -9.01
C GLU A 130 -2.63 20.79 -8.03
N PHE A 131 -3.00 19.58 -8.46
CA PHE A 131 -3.57 18.56 -7.57
C PHE A 131 -2.62 18.23 -6.41
N CYS A 132 -1.33 17.98 -6.70
CA CYS A 132 -0.32 17.74 -5.67
C CYS A 132 -0.19 18.91 -4.70
N LEU A 133 -0.10 20.16 -5.20
CA LEU A 133 -0.01 21.34 -4.34
C LEU A 133 -1.24 21.45 -3.43
N ARG A 134 -2.44 21.28 -3.98
CA ARG A 134 -3.70 21.38 -3.24
C ARG A 134 -3.80 20.39 -2.07
N ILE A 135 -3.21 19.21 -2.21
CA ILE A 135 -3.21 18.20 -1.14
C ILE A 135 -2.07 18.39 -0.13
N GLY A 136 -1.22 19.41 -0.30
CA GLY A 136 -0.09 19.74 0.58
C GLY A 136 1.26 19.15 0.16
N LEU A 137 1.39 18.66 -1.08
CA LEU A 137 2.64 18.12 -1.59
C LEU A 137 3.39 19.19 -2.38
N GLU A 138 4.45 19.73 -1.78
CA GLU A 138 5.14 20.92 -2.29
C GLU A 138 6.57 20.65 -2.83
N PRO A 139 7.17 21.58 -3.57
CA PRO A 139 8.61 21.57 -3.87
C PRO A 139 9.48 21.57 -2.59
N LYS A 140 10.68 20.99 -2.65
CA LYS A 140 11.63 20.91 -1.51
C LYS A 140 11.06 20.27 -0.23
N LYS A 141 10.06 19.39 -0.38
CA LYS A 141 9.34 18.73 0.71
C LYS A 141 10.15 17.87 1.68
N THR A 142 11.38 17.45 1.36
CA THR A 142 12.13 16.44 2.14
C THR A 142 12.14 16.69 3.64
N TYR A 143 12.22 17.96 4.06
CA TYR A 143 12.24 18.37 5.46
C TYR A 143 10.98 19.13 5.91
N THR A 144 10.05 19.42 4.99
CA THR A 144 8.85 20.23 5.25
C THR A 144 7.55 19.45 5.04
N LEU A 145 7.62 18.21 4.56
CA LEU A 145 6.46 17.37 4.34
C LEU A 145 5.72 17.15 5.65
N ASN A 146 4.42 17.39 5.66
CA ASN A 146 3.57 17.22 6.84
C ASN A 146 2.38 16.33 6.42
N LYS A 147 1.21 16.53 7.03
CA LYS A 147 -0.03 15.89 6.63
C LYS A 147 -0.39 16.23 5.19
N LEU A 148 -0.84 15.22 4.46
CA LEU A 148 -1.43 15.37 3.13
C LEU A 148 -2.95 15.19 3.21
N ALA A 149 -3.69 15.95 2.41
CA ALA A 149 -5.16 15.89 2.34
C ALA A 149 -5.63 14.67 1.52
N ILE A 150 -5.34 13.48 2.04
CA ILE A 150 -5.68 12.19 1.41
C ILE A 150 -6.98 11.66 2.06
N PRO A 151 -8.02 11.33 1.26
CA PRO A 151 -9.20 10.67 1.77
C PRO A 151 -8.86 9.32 2.40
N ASP A 152 -9.54 8.99 3.51
CA ASP A 152 -9.23 7.80 4.31
C ASP A 152 -9.36 6.50 3.48
N GLU A 153 -10.26 6.45 2.50
CA GLU A 153 -10.47 5.31 1.61
C GLU A 153 -9.28 5.01 0.67
N TYR A 154 -8.45 6.01 0.35
CA TYR A 154 -7.27 5.87 -0.51
C TYR A 154 -5.96 5.82 0.27
N PHE A 155 -6.01 5.92 1.61
CA PHE A 155 -4.81 6.00 2.43
C PHE A 155 -3.96 4.72 2.34
N SER A 156 -4.57 3.54 2.20
CA SER A 156 -3.82 2.28 2.05
C SER A 156 -3.01 2.23 0.75
N ASP A 157 -3.57 2.69 -0.36
CA ASP A 157 -2.85 2.78 -1.64
C ASP A 157 -1.72 3.81 -1.59
N PHE A 158 -1.96 4.96 -0.95
CA PHE A 158 -0.93 5.96 -0.69
C PHE A 158 0.21 5.39 0.15
N LEU A 159 -0.10 4.73 1.27
CA LEU A 159 0.90 4.13 2.16
C LEU A 159 1.73 3.07 1.43
N ARG A 160 1.09 2.28 0.56
CA ARG A 160 1.79 1.32 -0.31
C ARG A 160 2.81 2.02 -1.19
N GLY A 161 2.46 3.15 -1.80
CA GLY A 161 3.41 3.96 -2.58
C GLY A 161 4.57 4.52 -1.75
N VAL A 162 4.29 4.99 -0.53
CA VAL A 162 5.34 5.47 0.41
C VAL A 162 6.30 4.33 0.76
N ILE A 163 5.76 3.15 1.06
CA ILE A 163 6.58 1.98 1.40
C ILE A 163 7.37 1.50 0.19
N ASP A 164 6.80 1.53 -1.02
CA ASP A 164 7.49 1.11 -2.23
C ASP A 164 8.66 2.03 -2.57
N GLY A 165 8.54 3.34 -2.29
CA GLY A 165 9.62 4.31 -2.48
C GLY A 165 10.68 4.31 -1.37
N ASP A 166 10.37 4.89 -0.20
CA ASP A 166 11.32 5.03 0.92
C ASP A 166 11.10 4.00 2.05
N GLY A 167 10.25 3.00 1.84
CA GLY A 167 10.02 1.95 2.83
C GLY A 167 10.83 0.68 2.59
N ASN A 168 10.97 -0.07 3.67
CA ASN A 168 11.53 -1.40 3.67
C ASN A 168 10.66 -2.32 4.52
N TYR A 169 10.37 -3.51 3.99
CA TYR A 169 9.81 -4.60 4.76
C TYR A 169 10.93 -5.62 5.01
N ASN A 170 10.99 -6.16 6.23
CA ASN A 170 11.88 -7.27 6.54
C ASN A 170 11.08 -8.43 7.09
N LEU A 171 11.37 -9.63 6.59
CA LEU A 171 10.94 -10.90 7.17
C LEU A 171 12.19 -11.72 7.49
N ASP A 172 12.56 -11.79 8.76
CA ASP A 172 13.60 -12.71 9.22
C ASP A 172 12.93 -14.05 9.59
N LYS A 173 12.92 -14.99 8.64
CA LYS A 173 12.36 -16.34 8.85
C LYS A 173 13.10 -17.10 9.97
N ARG A 174 14.39 -16.82 10.21
CA ARG A 174 15.20 -17.49 11.25
C ARG A 174 14.85 -16.99 12.64
N ARG A 175 14.74 -15.67 12.80
CA ARG A 175 14.38 -15.02 14.08
C ARG A 175 12.87 -14.90 14.29
N LYS A 176 12.06 -15.24 13.28
CA LYS A 176 10.60 -15.11 13.26
C LYS A 176 10.14 -13.68 13.55
N THR A 177 10.87 -12.70 13.02
CA THR A 177 10.57 -11.28 13.19
C THR A 177 10.15 -10.65 11.87
N THR A 178 9.12 -9.82 11.90
CA THR A 178 8.68 -9.03 10.75
C THR A 178 8.73 -7.56 11.12
N SER A 179 9.11 -6.69 10.19
CA SER A 179 9.06 -5.25 10.42
C SER A 179 8.76 -4.46 9.17
N ILE A 180 8.04 -3.36 9.31
CA ILE A 180 7.91 -2.30 8.31
C ILE A 180 8.70 -1.09 8.81
N ARG A 181 9.59 -0.56 7.98
CA ARG A 181 10.39 0.63 8.24
C ARG A 181 10.10 1.67 7.18
N ILE A 182 9.77 2.89 7.60
CA ILE A 182 9.58 4.03 6.69
C ILE A 182 10.56 5.12 7.09
N TYR A 183 11.24 5.67 6.09
CA TYR A 183 12.29 6.68 6.27
C TYR A 183 11.78 8.04 5.79
N SER A 184 12.12 9.12 6.50
CA SER A 184 11.86 10.48 6.03
C SER A 184 12.81 11.51 6.65
N GLY A 185 13.03 12.63 5.96
CA GLY A 185 13.66 13.81 6.54
C GLY A 185 12.70 14.64 7.40
N SER A 186 11.39 14.36 7.34
CA SER A 186 10.37 15.02 8.16
C SER A 186 9.78 14.07 9.20
N GLU A 187 9.98 14.39 10.47
CA GLU A 187 9.37 13.66 11.59
C GLU A 187 7.84 13.80 11.59
N ASP A 188 7.33 14.99 11.26
CA ASP A 188 5.89 15.29 11.23
C ASP A 188 5.14 14.42 10.22
N PHE A 189 5.76 14.16 9.06
CA PHE A 189 5.20 13.26 8.07
C PHE A 189 5.06 11.83 8.61
N LEU A 190 6.08 11.34 9.31
CA LEU A 190 6.05 9.99 9.91
C LEU A 190 5.02 9.90 11.05
N LYS A 191 4.93 10.91 11.90
CA LYS A 191 3.91 11.00 12.96
C LYS A 191 2.50 11.00 12.37
N TRP A 192 2.29 11.71 11.27
CA TRP A 192 1.00 11.70 10.57
C TRP A 192 0.67 10.33 9.96
N ILE A 193 1.65 9.64 9.35
CA ILE A 193 1.46 8.27 8.85
C ILE A 193 1.06 7.34 10.00
N ASP A 194 1.76 7.39 11.14
CA ASP A 194 1.45 6.56 12.31
C ASP A 194 0.02 6.79 12.82
N ALA A 195 -0.36 8.06 12.99
CA ALA A 195 -1.69 8.43 13.43
C ALA A 195 -2.79 7.92 12.48
N LYS A 196 -2.55 7.97 11.16
CA LYS A 196 -3.48 7.41 10.15
C LYS A 196 -3.53 5.89 10.23
N CYS A 197 -2.40 5.21 10.38
CA CYS A 197 -2.37 3.75 10.55
C CYS A 197 -3.13 3.32 11.80
N ILE A 198 -2.91 3.98 12.95
CA ILE A 198 -3.63 3.71 14.20
C ILE A 198 -5.14 3.87 13.98
N LYS A 199 -5.56 5.00 13.41
CA LYS A 199 -6.98 5.31 13.17
C LYS A 199 -7.66 4.33 12.21
N LEU A 200 -7.01 4.02 11.08
CA LEU A 200 -7.65 3.31 9.96
C LEU A 200 -7.44 1.80 9.99
N PHE A 201 -6.32 1.35 10.55
CA PHE A 201 -5.93 -0.07 10.55
C PHE A 201 -5.98 -0.70 11.93
N GLY A 202 -6.19 0.09 13.00
CA GLY A 202 -6.29 -0.43 14.37
C GLY A 202 -4.98 -1.02 14.89
N VAL A 203 -3.84 -0.47 14.43
CA VAL A 203 -2.52 -0.87 14.93
C VAL A 203 -2.20 -0.19 16.26
N SER A 204 -1.25 -0.77 16.99
CA SER A 204 -0.86 -0.28 18.32
C SER A 204 0.01 0.98 18.26
N GLY A 205 0.66 1.23 17.11
CA GLY A 205 1.53 2.37 16.86
C GLY A 205 2.99 1.96 16.64
N ALA A 206 3.75 2.85 16.01
CA ALA A 206 5.14 2.60 15.65
C ALA A 206 6.15 3.09 16.71
N LYS A 207 7.37 2.57 16.63
CA LYS A 207 8.55 3.16 17.28
C LYS A 207 9.18 4.19 16.36
N PHE A 208 9.64 5.30 16.93
CA PHE A 208 10.34 6.36 16.23
C PHE A 208 11.82 6.34 16.58
N HIS A 209 12.67 6.38 15.57
CA HIS A 209 14.11 6.50 15.72
C HIS A 209 14.63 7.72 14.95
N LYS A 210 15.71 8.30 15.45
CA LYS A 210 16.44 9.39 14.80
C LYS A 210 17.86 8.92 14.52
N SER A 211 18.36 9.20 13.33
CA SER A 211 19.75 9.01 12.93
C SER A 211 20.25 10.30 12.30
N SER A 212 21.49 10.68 12.61
CA SER A 212 22.09 11.90 12.08
C SER A 212 23.47 11.57 11.52
N ASN A 213 23.78 12.13 10.37
CA ASN A 213 25.11 12.05 9.76
C ASN A 213 25.46 13.37 9.07
N GLU A 214 26.60 13.40 8.38
CA GLU A 214 27.08 14.58 7.65
C GLU A 214 26.11 15.07 6.56
N LEU A 215 25.18 14.22 6.10
CA LEU A 215 24.18 14.54 5.08
C LEU A 215 22.88 15.08 5.66
N GLY A 216 22.73 15.07 6.99
CA GLY A 216 21.58 15.62 7.70
C GLY A 216 20.91 14.63 8.66
N GLU A 217 19.73 15.03 9.13
CA GLU A 217 18.91 14.22 10.03
C GLU A 217 17.93 13.34 9.26
N LYS A 218 17.76 12.11 9.74
CA LYS A 218 16.83 11.14 9.19
C LYS A 218 16.00 10.52 10.31
N TYR A 219 14.70 10.50 10.09
CA TYR A 219 13.73 9.87 10.99
C TYR A 219 13.31 8.51 10.43
N ILE A 220 13.02 7.57 11.33
CA ILE A 220 12.62 6.21 11.00
C ILE A 220 11.39 5.84 11.82
N LEU A 221 10.32 5.50 11.12
CA LEU A 221 9.10 4.90 11.68
C LEU A 221 9.23 3.38 11.57
N VAL A 222 9.05 2.65 12.67
CA VAL A 222 9.19 1.20 12.68
C VAL A 222 8.05 0.48 13.37
N TYR A 223 7.36 -0.38 12.64
CA TYR A 223 6.44 -1.38 13.18
C TYR A 223 7.17 -2.70 13.36
N HIS A 224 7.14 -3.25 14.57
CA HIS A 224 7.75 -4.55 14.91
C HIS A 224 6.75 -5.60 15.38
N SER A 225 5.59 -5.16 15.90
CA SER A 225 4.52 -6.07 16.29
C SER A 225 4.05 -6.84 15.07
N PHE A 226 4.12 -8.17 15.16
CA PHE A 226 3.64 -9.04 14.09
C PHE A 226 2.19 -8.66 13.73
N HIS A 227 1.31 -8.50 14.74
CA HIS A 227 -0.08 -8.10 14.54
C HIS A 227 -0.24 -6.81 13.74
N ASP A 228 0.52 -5.77 14.09
CA ASP A 228 0.43 -4.48 13.42
C ASP A 228 0.93 -4.56 11.97
N VAL A 229 2.05 -5.24 11.75
CA VAL A 229 2.60 -5.46 10.40
C VAL A 229 1.61 -6.23 9.54
N VAL A 230 0.99 -7.29 10.07
CA VAL A 230 -0.04 -8.06 9.40
C VAL A 230 -1.23 -7.18 9.01
N ASN A 231 -1.76 -6.38 9.94
CA ASN A 231 -2.91 -5.53 9.66
C ASN A 231 -2.60 -4.48 8.59
N ILE A 232 -1.40 -3.87 8.65
CA ILE A 232 -0.95 -2.90 7.64
C ILE A 232 -0.85 -3.56 6.26
N LEU A 233 -0.17 -4.71 6.17
CA LEU A 233 -0.04 -5.45 4.90
C LEU A 233 -1.41 -5.90 4.37
N ALA A 234 -2.25 -6.49 5.21
CA ALA A 234 -3.59 -6.93 4.80
C ALA A 234 -4.42 -5.77 4.24
N ARG A 235 -4.32 -4.56 4.81
CA ARG A 235 -5.03 -3.37 4.32
C ARG A 235 -4.46 -2.83 3.01
N MET A 236 -3.16 -2.94 2.80
CA MET A 236 -2.52 -2.50 1.54
C MET A 236 -2.74 -3.49 0.39
N TYR A 237 -2.92 -4.78 0.70
CA TYR A 237 -2.95 -5.87 -0.28
C TYR A 237 -4.28 -6.63 -0.35
N SER A 238 -5.33 -6.23 0.38
CA SER A 238 -6.65 -6.85 0.26
C SER A 238 -7.31 -6.61 -1.10
N ASP A 239 -6.96 -5.50 -1.77
CA ASP A 239 -7.54 -5.07 -3.04
C ASP A 239 -6.56 -4.16 -3.79
N TYR A 240 -5.32 -4.65 -3.96
CA TYR A 240 -4.26 -3.91 -4.64
C TYR A 240 -4.37 -4.03 -6.15
N HIS A 241 -4.35 -2.90 -6.84
CA HIS A 241 -4.28 -2.83 -8.31
C HIS A 241 -2.83 -2.73 -8.81
N VAL A 242 -1.96 -2.11 -8.02
CA VAL A 242 -0.58 -1.75 -8.40
C VAL A 242 0.37 -2.08 -7.25
N CYS A 243 1.47 -2.80 -7.52
CA CYS A 243 2.53 -3.08 -6.54
C CYS A 243 3.87 -3.20 -7.26
N TYR A 244 4.97 -2.80 -6.60
CA TYR A 244 6.29 -3.12 -7.10
C TYR A 244 6.58 -4.63 -7.01
N GLU A 245 6.89 -5.28 -8.14
CA GLU A 245 7.02 -6.74 -8.27
C GLU A 245 8.06 -7.34 -7.31
N ASP A 246 9.22 -6.69 -7.13
CA ASP A 246 10.28 -7.20 -6.24
C ASP A 246 9.83 -7.25 -4.76
N LYS A 247 8.85 -6.42 -4.38
CA LYS A 247 8.24 -6.43 -3.04
C LYS A 247 7.03 -7.37 -2.96
N LYS A 248 6.50 -7.81 -4.09
CA LYS A 248 5.30 -8.66 -4.18
C LYS A 248 5.57 -10.09 -3.71
N GLU A 249 6.63 -10.75 -4.17
CA GLU A 249 6.93 -12.16 -3.80
C GLU A 249 7.14 -12.30 -2.29
N ALA A 250 7.99 -11.42 -1.79
CA ALA A 250 8.22 -11.08 -0.40
C ALA A 250 6.96 -11.00 0.48
N ILE A 251 5.91 -10.36 -0.03
CA ILE A 251 4.64 -10.11 0.66
C ILE A 251 3.68 -11.28 0.46
N ILE A 252 3.67 -11.93 -0.71
CA ILE A 252 2.90 -13.16 -0.95
C ILE A 252 3.31 -14.24 0.05
N ASP A 253 4.61 -14.42 0.29
CA ASP A 253 5.11 -15.32 1.34
C ASP A 253 4.50 -14.99 2.70
N ILE A 254 4.46 -13.71 3.07
CA ILE A 254 3.84 -13.25 4.33
C ILE A 254 2.33 -13.49 4.32
N LEU A 255 1.62 -13.14 3.25
CA LEU A 255 0.16 -13.25 3.14
C LEU A 255 -0.28 -14.73 3.13
N ASN A 256 0.47 -15.61 2.49
CA ASN A 256 0.25 -17.06 2.56
C ASN A 256 0.55 -17.57 3.97
N ASP A 257 1.62 -17.07 4.61
CA ASP A 257 1.85 -17.29 6.03
C ASP A 257 0.71 -16.70 6.88
N LEU A 258 0.04 -15.61 6.49
CA LEU A 258 -1.13 -15.07 7.21
C LEU A 258 -2.31 -16.02 7.20
N GLU A 259 -2.57 -16.74 6.11
CA GLU A 259 -3.63 -17.75 6.09
C GLU A 259 -3.32 -18.88 7.08
N ASN A 260 -2.05 -19.31 7.14
CA ASN A 260 -1.57 -20.29 8.11
C ASN A 260 -1.49 -19.73 9.55
N LEU A 261 -1.22 -18.44 9.71
CA LEU A 261 -1.05 -17.76 11.00
C LEU A 261 -2.40 -17.27 11.55
N LYS A 262 -3.42 -17.01 10.72
CA LYS A 262 -4.81 -16.82 11.17
C LYS A 262 -5.30 -18.04 11.96
N GLN A 263 -4.87 -19.25 11.60
CA GLN A 263 -5.15 -20.46 12.38
C GLN A 263 -4.40 -20.50 13.72
N LYS A 264 -3.20 -19.89 13.81
CA LYS A 264 -2.38 -19.81 15.05
C LYS A 264 -2.72 -18.63 15.96
N TYR A 265 -3.24 -17.53 15.40
CA TYR A 265 -3.57 -16.28 16.11
C TYR A 265 -5.08 -16.03 16.19
N ALA A 266 -5.90 -17.09 16.22
CA ALA A 266 -7.32 -17.02 16.58
C ALA A 266 -7.55 -16.63 18.07
N ALA A 267 -6.72 -15.73 18.61
CA ALA A 267 -6.83 -15.16 19.94
C ALA A 267 -6.90 -13.63 19.81
N PRO A 268 -7.79 -12.97 20.57
CA PRO A 268 -8.34 -11.67 20.18
C PRO A 268 -7.35 -10.54 20.39
N SER A 269 -7.20 -9.66 19.40
CA SER A 269 -6.69 -8.31 19.62
C SER A 269 -7.77 -7.44 20.28
N ARG A 270 -7.35 -6.62 21.24
CA ARG A 270 -8.24 -5.84 22.10
C ARG A 270 -8.99 -4.75 21.33
N ILE A 271 -10.32 -4.78 21.42
CA ILE A 271 -11.12 -3.60 21.75
C ILE A 271 -11.44 -3.72 23.25
N GLY A 272 -11.50 -2.59 23.97
CA GLY A 272 -11.52 -2.52 25.43
C GLY A 272 -12.43 -3.52 26.15
N GLN A 273 -11.98 -3.89 27.35
CA GLN A 273 -12.54 -4.81 28.36
C GLN A 273 -12.07 -6.29 28.27
N PHE A 274 -11.37 -6.68 29.34
CA PHE A 274 -10.98 -8.02 29.80
C PHE A 274 -11.17 -9.21 28.83
N VAL A 275 -10.05 -9.81 28.41
CA VAL A 275 -10.05 -11.10 27.68
C VAL A 275 -10.00 -12.24 28.71
N LYS A 276 -10.96 -13.17 28.67
CA LYS A 276 -10.99 -14.37 29.52
C LYS A 276 -10.15 -15.48 28.88
N CYS A 277 -9.45 -16.29 29.69
CA CYS A 277 -8.71 -17.45 29.21
C CYS A 277 -9.65 -18.44 28.51
N ALA A 278 -9.33 -18.85 27.27
CA ALA A 278 -10.15 -19.73 26.43
C ALA A 278 -10.42 -21.12 27.05
N TYR A 279 -9.66 -21.51 28.07
CA TYR A 279 -9.76 -22.81 28.74
C TYR A 279 -10.24 -22.71 30.19
N GLY A 280 -10.55 -21.51 30.71
CA GLY A 280 -11.12 -21.35 32.06
C GLY A 280 -10.19 -21.67 33.24
N PHE A 281 -8.92 -22.03 33.00
CA PHE A 281 -8.02 -22.55 34.05
C PHE A 281 -7.30 -21.50 34.92
N CYS A 282 -7.50 -20.20 34.70
CA CYS A 282 -6.85 -19.16 35.49
C CYS A 282 -7.81 -18.00 35.79
N GLU A 283 -7.92 -17.64 37.08
CA GLU A 283 -8.81 -16.58 37.58
C GLU A 283 -8.15 -15.19 37.62
N ASN A 284 -6.86 -15.08 37.27
CA ASN A 284 -6.12 -13.83 37.43
C ASN A 284 -6.32 -12.84 36.26
N LYS A 285 -6.56 -11.58 36.63
CA LYS A 285 -6.62 -10.41 35.74
C LYS A 285 -5.21 -10.03 35.27
N PHE A 286 -5.01 -9.92 33.96
CA PHE A 286 -3.70 -9.71 33.33
C PHE A 286 -3.16 -8.28 33.54
N VAL A 287 -1.88 -8.15 33.96
CA VAL A 287 -1.13 -6.89 33.95
C VAL A 287 -0.23 -6.85 32.73
N ALA A 288 -0.21 -5.72 32.02
CA ALA A 288 0.67 -5.50 30.88
C ALA A 288 2.14 -5.56 31.32
N LYS A 289 2.95 -6.39 30.65
CA LYS A 289 4.42 -6.29 30.73
C LYS A 289 4.93 -5.57 29.48
N ALA A 290 6.04 -4.86 29.66
CA ALA A 290 6.57 -3.81 28.81
C ALA A 290 7.01 -4.19 27.39
N ASN A 291 6.61 -5.33 26.84
CA ASN A 291 6.68 -5.62 25.41
C ASN A 291 5.56 -6.61 25.08
N ASP A 292 4.82 -6.26 24.03
CA ASP A 292 3.75 -6.97 23.31
C ASP A 292 3.60 -8.47 23.59
N HIS A 293 2.34 -8.85 23.84
CA HIS A 293 1.72 -10.20 23.96
C HIS A 293 1.13 -10.50 25.36
N PHE A 294 -0.17 -10.80 25.39
CA PHE A 294 -0.80 -11.47 26.54
C PHE A 294 -0.48 -12.96 26.48
N TYR A 295 0.67 -13.36 27.04
CA TYR A 295 0.92 -14.78 27.33
C TYR A 295 0.52 -15.07 28.78
N CYS A 296 -0.24 -16.15 28.98
CA CYS A 296 -0.41 -16.75 30.30
C CYS A 296 0.97 -17.16 30.82
N SER A 297 1.44 -16.59 31.93
CA SER A 297 2.77 -16.88 32.51
C SER A 297 2.86 -18.26 33.18
N ILE A 298 1.81 -19.08 33.06
CA ILE A 298 1.83 -20.47 33.48
C ILE A 298 2.05 -21.30 32.23
N ASN A 299 3.04 -22.19 32.28
CA ASN A 299 3.37 -23.17 31.24
C ASN A 299 2.17 -24.12 31.03
N CYS A 300 1.11 -23.66 30.36
CA CYS A 300 -0.11 -24.45 30.13
C CYS A 300 0.13 -25.65 29.19
N GLY A 301 1.31 -25.74 28.56
CA GLY A 301 1.76 -26.94 27.85
C GLY A 301 2.04 -28.14 28.77
N ASP A 302 2.44 -27.91 30.02
CA ASP A 302 2.79 -29.01 30.96
C ASP A 302 1.56 -29.58 31.69
N LYS A 303 0.46 -28.84 31.79
CA LYS A 303 -0.76 -29.31 32.48
C LYS A 303 -1.64 -30.22 31.62
N GLN A 304 -1.55 -30.16 30.28
CA GLN A 304 -2.25 -31.11 29.40
C GLN A 304 -1.76 -32.56 29.59
N ARG A 305 -0.50 -32.76 30.02
CA ARG A 305 0.05 -34.09 30.30
C ARG A 305 -0.29 -34.64 31.69
N LYS A 306 -0.65 -33.78 32.65
CA LYS A 306 -0.82 -34.18 34.07
C LYS A 306 -2.26 -34.49 34.49
N TYR A 307 -3.27 -34.03 33.76
CA TYR A 307 -4.68 -34.32 34.08
C TYR A 307 -5.48 -34.58 32.79
N PRO A 308 -5.48 -35.83 32.28
CA PRO A 308 -6.08 -36.13 30.98
C PRO A 308 -7.62 -36.20 30.99
N ASN A 309 -8.30 -36.04 32.12
CA ASN A 309 -9.76 -36.03 32.18
C ASN A 309 -10.23 -35.27 33.42
N LYS A 310 -11.08 -34.26 33.22
CA LYS A 310 -12.19 -33.91 34.11
C LYS A 310 -13.11 -32.89 33.43
N GLU A 311 -14.28 -33.40 33.06
CA GLU A 311 -15.57 -32.74 32.85
C GLU A 311 -15.63 -31.49 31.96
N ARG A 312 -16.26 -31.70 30.79
CA ARG A 312 -16.75 -30.66 29.88
C ARG A 312 -17.66 -29.69 30.67
N LEU A 313 -17.16 -28.49 30.95
CA LEU A 313 -17.99 -27.39 31.39
C LEU A 313 -18.95 -27.00 30.26
N MET A 314 -20.26 -27.23 30.49
CA MET A 314 -21.33 -26.72 29.64
C MET A 314 -21.29 -25.19 29.64
N VAL A 315 -21.30 -24.58 28.45
CA VAL A 315 -21.48 -23.14 28.30
C VAL A 315 -22.97 -22.87 28.13
N THR A 316 -23.62 -22.34 29.16
CA THR A 316 -24.98 -21.78 29.04
C THR A 316 -24.92 -20.40 28.38
N CYS A 317 -25.69 -20.21 27.31
CA CYS A 317 -25.86 -18.93 26.63
C CYS A 317 -26.61 -17.94 27.54
N ALA A 318 -26.04 -16.76 27.78
CA ALA A 318 -26.69 -15.68 28.51
C ALA A 318 -27.58 -14.85 27.57
N ARG A 319 -28.69 -15.43 27.10
CA ARG A 319 -29.89 -14.71 26.63
C ARG A 319 -31.11 -15.55 27.01
N HIS A 320 -32.12 -14.90 27.59
CA HIS A 320 -33.34 -15.52 28.10
C HIS A 320 -33.99 -16.51 27.10
N ASP A 321 -34.34 -17.69 27.62
CA ASP A 321 -35.23 -18.72 27.06
C ASP A 321 -34.87 -19.40 25.73
N CYS A 322 -33.67 -19.97 25.62
CA CYS A 322 -33.43 -21.05 24.65
C CYS A 322 -32.76 -22.25 25.32
N GLN A 323 -33.58 -23.23 25.74
CA GLN A 323 -33.13 -24.57 26.13
C GLN A 323 -33.13 -25.47 24.89
N GLN A 324 -32.01 -25.58 24.19
CA GLN A 324 -31.74 -26.73 23.32
C GLN A 324 -30.30 -27.21 23.46
N GLU A 325 -30.17 -28.52 23.69
CA GLU A 325 -28.90 -29.25 23.70
C GLU A 325 -28.38 -29.41 22.27
N PHE A 326 -27.14 -29.00 22.02
CA PHE A 326 -26.44 -29.36 20.79
C PHE A 326 -25.45 -30.49 21.07
N LEU A 327 -25.78 -31.71 20.63
CA LEU A 327 -24.82 -32.81 20.50
C LEU A 327 -23.90 -32.54 19.30
N GLN A 328 -22.59 -32.72 19.53
CA GLN A 328 -21.57 -32.56 18.49
C GLN A 328 -21.75 -33.59 17.37
N THR A 329 -21.70 -33.12 16.12
CA THR A 329 -21.04 -33.86 15.05
C THR A 329 -20.15 -32.94 14.22
N THR A 330 -19.12 -33.56 13.69
CA THR A 330 -17.97 -33.06 12.95
C THR A 330 -18.31 -32.12 11.78
N ALA A 331 -17.47 -31.09 11.63
CA ALA A 331 -17.22 -30.29 10.44
C ALA A 331 -18.41 -29.48 9.83
N ASN A 332 -18.08 -28.24 9.48
CA ASN A 332 -18.82 -27.29 8.62
C ASN A 332 -19.97 -26.48 9.25
N ASN A 333 -19.81 -25.15 9.14
CA ASN A 333 -20.77 -24.04 9.16
C ASN A 333 -22.04 -24.16 10.03
N LYS A 334 -22.22 -23.21 10.95
CA LYS A 334 -23.54 -22.78 11.41
C LYS A 334 -23.67 -21.26 11.35
N TYR A 335 -24.52 -20.79 10.44
CA TYR A 335 -25.11 -19.46 10.49
C TYR A 335 -26.29 -19.47 11.47
N CYS A 336 -26.51 -18.36 12.16
CA CYS A 336 -27.69 -18.14 12.99
C CYS A 336 -28.91 -17.96 12.09
N SER A 337 -29.86 -18.91 12.14
CA SER A 337 -31.06 -18.92 11.32
C SER A 337 -32.14 -18.03 11.93
N GLU A 338 -32.02 -16.71 11.80
CA GLU A 338 -33.15 -15.80 12.05
C GLU A 338 -32.92 -14.43 11.37
N HIS A 339 -32.98 -14.44 10.03
CA HIS A 339 -33.42 -13.29 9.21
C HIS A 339 -33.55 -13.74 7.75
N LEU A 340 -34.51 -14.62 7.48
CA LEU A 340 -35.05 -14.83 6.14
C LEU A 340 -36.58 -15.00 6.26
N SER A 341 -37.24 -13.97 6.76
CA SER A 341 -38.69 -13.82 6.61
C SER A 341 -38.98 -13.01 5.34
N TYR A 342 -39.18 -13.69 4.21
CA TYR A 342 -39.97 -13.16 3.10
C TYR A 342 -40.75 -14.29 2.39
N LYS A 343 -42.05 -14.29 2.70
CA LYS A 343 -43.23 -14.81 2.01
C LYS A 343 -43.07 -15.56 0.67
N LYS A 344 -43.71 -16.73 0.62
CA LYS A 344 -44.50 -17.35 -0.47
C LYS A 344 -45.11 -18.64 0.12
N SER A 345 -46.39 -19.03 0.08
CA SER A 345 -47.60 -18.56 -0.61
C SER A 345 -48.82 -19.26 0.06
N ILE A 346 -49.93 -18.55 0.26
CA ILE A 346 -51.32 -18.76 -0.25
C ILE A 346 -52.13 -17.57 0.27
#